data_AF-A0A7X1E804-F1
#
_entry.id   AF-A0A7X1E804-F1
#
_cell.length_a   1.000
_cell.length_b   1.000
_cell.length_c   1.000
_cell.angle_alpha   90.00
_cell.angle_beta   90.00
_cell.angle_gamma   90.00
#
_symmetry.space_group_name_H-M   'P 1'
#
loop_
_entity.id
_entity.type
_entity.pdbx_description
1 polymer ?
#
loop_
_entity_poly.entity_id
_entity_poly.type
_entity_poly.pdbx_seq_one_letter_code
_entity_poly.pdbx_strand_id
1 'polypeptide(L)'
;MTKKYFIATTGEKRPRGSDFVLPHRLEGGLNLVSTKNGKKIERFMTVFTGVDLTPQKILKKMIDSGLKIESVDQALEDCTRILEKAKESKIGYIYSTEDSEFAFRCEGKAK
;
A
#
# COMPACT_ATOMS: atom_id res chain seq x y z
N MET A 1 6.87 -3.64 -13.33
CA MET A 1 7.34 -2.30 -12.91
C MET A 1 6.19 -1.31 -13.01
N THR A 2 6.07 -0.36 -12.08
CA THR A 2 5.05 0.70 -12.11
C THR A 2 5.55 1.93 -11.35
N LYS A 3 5.04 3.11 -11.70
CA LYS A 3 5.23 4.35 -10.95
C LYS A 3 4.02 4.69 -10.08
N LYS A 4 2.95 3.91 -10.10
CA LYS A 4 1.79 4.10 -9.24
C LYS A 4 1.99 3.41 -7.90
N TYR A 5 1.53 4.04 -6.82
CA TYR A 5 1.53 3.44 -5.48
C TYR A 5 0.50 4.08 -4.56
N PHE A 6 0.53 3.72 -3.28
CA PHE A 6 -0.48 4.08 -2.31
C PHE A 6 0.07 4.93 -1.17
N ILE A 7 -0.72 5.92 -0.75
CA ILE A 7 -0.48 6.69 0.47
C ILE A 7 -1.70 6.61 1.38
N ALA A 8 -1.47 6.64 2.69
CA ALA A 8 -2.53 6.67 3.69
C ALA A 8 -3.39 7.94 3.52
N THR A 9 -4.70 7.79 3.71
CA THR A 9 -5.65 8.92 3.67
C THR A 9 -6.80 8.71 4.65
N THR A 10 -7.38 9.79 5.16
CA THR A 10 -8.63 9.73 5.93
C THR A 10 -9.87 9.69 5.03
N GLY A 11 -9.72 9.99 3.74
CA GLY A 11 -10.84 10.04 2.78
C GLY A 11 -11.38 11.45 2.52
N GLU A 12 -11.14 12.40 3.43
CA GLU A 12 -11.81 13.71 3.41
C GLU A 12 -11.09 14.76 2.56
N LYS A 13 -9.76 14.68 2.48
CA LYS A 13 -8.92 15.63 1.73
C LYS A 13 -7.74 14.89 1.11
N ARG A 14 -7.22 15.42 0.00
CA ARG A 14 -5.96 14.93 -0.57
C ARG A 14 -4.87 14.98 0.51
N PRO A 15 -4.20 13.85 0.83
CA PRO A 15 -3.16 13.83 1.85
C PRO A 15 -2.05 14.81 1.47
N ARG A 16 -1.69 15.71 2.40
CA ARG A 16 -0.60 16.67 2.21
C ARG A 16 0.80 16.07 2.46
N GLY A 17 0.87 14.80 2.85
CA GLY A 17 2.11 14.14 3.26
C GLY A 17 2.39 12.85 2.49
N SER A 18 3.67 12.51 2.44
CA SER A 18 4.24 11.28 1.88
C SER A 18 4.13 10.09 2.83
N ASP A 19 2.97 9.88 3.45
CA ASP A 19 2.73 8.68 4.26
C ASP A 19 2.40 7.51 3.35
N PHE A 20 3.43 6.89 2.78
CA PHE A 20 3.28 5.68 1.99
C PHE A 20 2.83 4.52 2.87
N VAL A 21 2.18 3.54 2.24
CA VAL A 21 1.78 2.30 2.91
C VAL A 21 2.60 1.12 2.42
N LEU A 22 2.76 0.10 3.26
CA LEU A 22 3.49 -1.12 2.96
C LEU A 22 2.60 -2.35 3.15
N PRO A 23 2.81 -3.45 2.39
CA PRO A 23 2.24 -4.75 2.74
C PRO A 23 2.76 -5.19 4.11
N HIS A 24 1.88 -5.71 4.94
CA HIS A 24 2.28 -6.43 6.13
C HIS A 24 1.23 -7.47 6.51
N ARG A 25 1.66 -8.70 6.80
CA ARG A 25 0.77 -9.75 7.30
C ARG A 25 0.58 -9.58 8.80
N LEU A 26 -0.68 -9.40 9.20
CA LEU A 26 -1.13 -9.30 10.59
C LEU A 26 -2.11 -10.45 10.87
N GLU A 27 -2.57 -10.58 12.12
CA GLU A 27 -3.68 -11.48 12.46
C GLU A 27 -4.89 -11.14 11.57
N GLY A 28 -5.29 -12.09 10.72
CA GLY A 28 -6.36 -11.90 9.73
C GLY A 28 -5.90 -11.69 8.28
N GLY A 29 -4.59 -11.64 8.00
CA GLY A 29 -4.06 -11.73 6.64
C GLY A 29 -3.22 -10.53 6.19
N LEU A 30 -3.16 -10.32 4.86
CA LEU A 30 -2.38 -9.22 4.28
C LEU A 30 -3.10 -7.89 4.52
N ASN A 31 -2.37 -6.92 5.06
CA ASN A 31 -2.86 -5.59 5.36
C ASN A 31 -1.93 -4.52 4.76
N LEU A 32 -2.43 -3.30 4.68
CA LEU A 32 -1.61 -2.12 4.40
C LEU A 32 -1.31 -1.40 5.71
N VAL A 33 -0.04 -1.05 5.94
CA VAL A 33 0.39 -0.33 7.13
C VAL A 33 1.11 0.96 6.77
N SER A 34 0.97 2.01 7.58
CA SER A 34 1.67 3.28 7.39
C SER A 34 3.17 3.14 7.60
N THR A 35 3.96 3.72 6.70
CA THR A 35 5.42 3.83 6.84
C THR A 35 5.86 4.73 7.99
N LYS A 36 4.97 5.60 8.50
CA LYS A 36 5.30 6.53 9.60
C LYS A 36 5.12 5.92 10.97
N ASN A 37 4.10 5.10 11.17
CA ASN A 37 3.73 4.62 12.52
C ASN A 37 3.41 3.12 12.58
N GLY A 38 3.51 2.39 11.47
CA GLY A 38 3.26 0.94 11.41
C GLY A 38 1.79 0.52 11.62
N LYS A 39 0.87 1.48 11.75
CA LYS A 39 -0.56 1.17 11.98
C LYS A 39 -1.23 0.71 10.70
N LYS A 40 -2.19 -0.23 10.84
CA LYS A 40 -3.09 -0.65 9.75
C LYS A 40 -3.82 0.57 9.17
N ILE A 41 -3.90 0.60 7.85
CA ILE A 41 -4.54 1.66 7.07
C ILE A 41 -5.72 1.06 6.33
N GLU A 42 -6.91 1.54 6.66
CA GLU A 42 -8.17 1.09 6.03
C GLU A 42 -8.45 1.82 4.72
N ARG A 43 -7.94 3.04 4.56
CA ARG A 43 -8.16 3.87 3.38
C ARG A 43 -6.85 4.44 2.85
N PHE A 44 -6.67 4.34 1.55
CA PHE A 44 -5.46 4.78 0.87
C PHE A 44 -5.79 5.39 -0.48
N MET A 45 -4.96 6.31 -0.92
CA MET A 45 -5.10 6.99 -2.20
C MET A 45 -4.00 6.55 -3.15
N THR A 46 -4.36 6.32 -4.41
CA THR A 46 -3.37 6.04 -5.45
C THR A 46 -2.68 7.32 -5.90
N VAL A 47 -1.35 7.29 -5.93
CA VAL A 47 -0.50 8.41 -6.37
C VAL A 47 0.49 7.95 -7.43
N PHE A 48 1.00 8.91 -8.19
CA PHE A 48 2.18 8.71 -9.01
C PHE A 48 3.42 9.01 -8.17
N THR A 49 4.41 8.14 -8.28
CA THR A 49 5.72 8.27 -7.65
C THR A 49 6.73 8.68 -8.72
N GLY A 50 7.72 9.50 -8.33
CA GLY A 50 8.76 9.94 -9.25
C GLY A 50 9.74 8.83 -9.67
N VAL A 51 9.59 7.61 -9.14
CA VAL A 51 10.53 6.50 -9.30
C VAL A 51 9.79 5.22 -9.69
N ASP A 52 10.46 4.36 -10.45
CA ASP A 52 9.92 3.03 -10.74
C ASP A 52 9.98 2.14 -9.50
N LEU A 53 8.85 1.52 -9.17
CA LEU A 53 8.71 0.58 -8.07
C LEU A 53 8.81 -0.86 -8.57
N THR A 54 9.52 -1.66 -7.78
CA THR A 54 9.68 -3.10 -7.92
C THR A 54 9.40 -3.77 -6.57
N PRO A 55 9.04 -5.07 -6.55
CA PRO A 55 8.81 -5.78 -5.29
C PRO A 55 9.99 -5.66 -4.33
N GLN A 56 11.22 -5.72 -4.84
CA GLN A 56 12.45 -5.61 -4.04
C GLN A 56 12.61 -4.24 -3.38
N LYS A 57 12.19 -3.15 -4.03
CA LYS A 57 12.22 -1.81 -3.44
C LYS A 57 11.24 -1.66 -2.29
N ILE A 58 10.04 -2.26 -2.43
CA ILE A 58 9.05 -2.27 -1.34
C ILE A 58 9.55 -3.12 -0.19
N LEU A 59 10.05 -4.34 -0.47
CA LEU A 59 10.61 -5.22 0.55
C LEU A 59 11.73 -4.53 1.32
N LYS A 60 12.67 -3.89 0.62
CA LYS A 60 13.72 -3.09 1.27
C LYS A 60 13.11 -2.04 2.20
N LYS A 61 12.06 -1.34 1.77
CA LYS A 61 11.38 -0.35 2.60
C LYS A 61 10.67 -0.96 3.81
N MET A 62 10.14 -2.18 3.71
CA MET A 62 9.59 -2.91 4.85
C MET A 62 10.66 -3.22 5.90
N ILE A 63 11.83 -3.70 5.45
CA ILE A 63 12.99 -3.97 6.32
C ILE A 63 13.45 -2.66 6.99
N ASP A 64 13.63 -1.59 6.22
CA ASP A 64 14.04 -0.27 6.72
C ASP A 64 13.03 0.31 7.73
N SER A 65 11.76 -0.08 7.65
CA SER A 65 10.69 0.36 8.56
C SER A 65 10.57 -0.51 9.81
N GLY A 66 11.39 -1.55 9.95
CA GLY A 66 11.38 -2.45 11.10
C GLY A 66 10.18 -3.40 11.14
N LEU A 67 9.48 -3.59 10.02
CA LEU A 67 8.38 -4.56 9.95
C LEU A 67 8.94 -5.98 10.09
N LYS A 68 8.29 -6.79 10.94
CA LYS A 68 8.63 -8.20 11.08
C LYS A 68 8.32 -8.93 9.77
N ILE A 69 9.31 -9.61 9.21
CA ILE A 69 9.17 -10.42 7.99
C ILE A 69 9.48 -11.86 8.37
N GLU A 70 8.48 -12.73 8.29
CA GLU A 70 8.62 -14.16 8.63
C GLU A 70 9.18 -14.98 7.47
N SER A 71 8.83 -14.60 6.24
CA SER A 71 9.36 -15.20 5.01
C SER A 71 9.59 -14.12 3.96
N VAL A 72 10.81 -14.08 3.43
CA VAL A 72 11.21 -13.15 2.36
C VAL A 72 10.44 -13.44 1.08
N ASP A 73 10.28 -14.72 0.72
CA ASP A 73 9.56 -15.12 -0.49
C ASP A 73 8.09 -14.69 -0.41
N GLN A 74 7.44 -14.93 0.73
CA GLN A 74 6.06 -14.51 0.94
C GLN A 74 5.91 -12.98 0.90
N ALA A 75 6.86 -12.26 1.48
CA ALA A 75 6.85 -10.80 1.45
C ALA A 75 7.03 -10.25 0.02
N LEU A 76 7.85 -10.90 -0.82
CA LEU A 76 8.00 -10.54 -2.23
C LEU A 76 6.72 -10.80 -3.04
N GLU A 77 6.02 -11.90 -2.77
CA GLU A 77 4.71 -12.18 -3.37
C GLU A 77 3.68 -11.11 -2.98
N ASP A 78 3.60 -10.76 -1.69
CA ASP A 78 2.69 -9.73 -1.19
C ASP A 78 3.01 -8.35 -1.80
N CYS A 79 4.30 -8.01 -1.92
CA CYS A 79 4.75 -6.80 -2.61
C CYS A 79 4.34 -6.80 -4.09
N THR A 80 4.45 -7.94 -4.77
CA THR A 80 4.05 -8.10 -6.17
C THR A 80 2.55 -7.89 -6.32
N ARG A 81 1.74 -8.55 -5.47
CA ARG A 81 0.28 -8.40 -5.46
C ARG A 81 -0.17 -6.95 -5.29
N ILE A 82 0.45 -6.22 -4.36
CA ILE A 82 0.16 -4.78 -4.16
C ILE A 82 0.53 -3.96 -5.41
N LEU A 83 1.67 -4.23 -6.03
CA LEU A 83 2.10 -3.49 -7.21
C LEU A 83 1.18 -3.71 -8.41
N GLU A 84 0.67 -4.93 -8.61
CA GLU A 84 -0.34 -5.19 -9.63
C GLU A 84 -1.62 -4.40 -9.35
N LYS A 85 -2.10 -4.39 -8.10
CA LYS A 85 -3.24 -3.56 -7.71
C LYS A 85 -2.98 -2.06 -7.91
N ALA A 86 -1.75 -1.59 -7.68
CA ALA A 86 -1.39 -0.20 -7.92
C ALA A 86 -1.43 0.16 -9.41
N LYS A 87 -1.06 -0.76 -10.30
CA LYS A 87 -1.17 -0.55 -11.77
C LYS A 87 -2.62 -0.39 -12.21
N GLU A 88 -3.49 -1.26 -11.70
CA GLU A 88 -4.94 -1.28 -11.99
C GLU A 88 -5.65 -0.03 -11.45
N SER A 89 -5.13 0.55 -10.37
CA SER A 89 -5.77 1.68 -9.69
C SER A 89 -5.62 3.00 -10.45
N LYS A 90 -6.61 3.89 -10.29
CA LYS A 90 -6.66 5.22 -10.90
C LYS A 90 -6.01 6.24 -9.97
N ILE A 91 -5.12 7.07 -10.51
CA ILE A 91 -4.43 8.12 -9.74
C ILE A 91 -5.45 9.12 -9.17
N GLY A 92 -5.30 9.48 -7.90
CA GLY A 92 -6.19 10.38 -7.16
C GLY A 92 -7.48 9.72 -6.64
N TYR A 93 -7.68 8.42 -6.90
CA TYR A 93 -8.79 7.67 -6.33
C TYR A 93 -8.42 7.08 -4.98
N ILE A 94 -9.43 7.05 -4.11
CA ILE A 94 -9.38 6.51 -2.76
C ILE A 94 -9.96 5.10 -2.80
N TYR A 95 -9.27 4.20 -2.11
CA TYR A 95 -9.64 2.80 -1.99
C TYR A 95 -9.64 2.39 -0.53
N SER A 96 -10.43 1.36 -0.22
CA SER A 96 -10.41 0.66 1.06
C SER A 96 -10.04 -0.82 0.86
N THR A 97 -9.47 -1.45 1.88
CA THR A 97 -9.20 -2.90 1.88
C THR A 97 -10.40 -3.67 2.41
N GLU A 98 -10.83 -4.71 1.70
CA GLU A 98 -11.84 -5.65 2.19
C GLU A 98 -11.16 -6.87 2.85
N ASP A 99 -11.68 -7.27 4.03
CA ASP A 99 -11.00 -8.20 4.95
C ASP A 99 -10.86 -9.64 4.42
N SER A 100 -11.68 -10.09 3.48
CA SER A 100 -11.69 -11.51 3.10
C SER A 100 -10.60 -11.91 2.08
N GLU A 101 -10.09 -10.99 1.25
CA GLU A 101 -9.22 -11.36 0.13
C GLU A 101 -8.18 -10.30 -0.28
N PHE A 102 -7.89 -9.30 0.56
CA PHE A 102 -7.05 -8.17 0.14
C PHE A 102 -7.57 -7.55 -1.18
N ALA A 103 -8.89 -7.40 -1.27
CA ALA A 103 -9.57 -6.76 -2.38
C ALA A 103 -9.63 -5.25 -2.14
N PHE A 104 -9.57 -4.47 -3.22
CA PHE A 104 -9.61 -3.01 -3.15
C PHE A 104 -10.97 -2.51 -3.62
N ARG A 105 -11.71 -1.87 -2.72
CA ARG A 105 -12.97 -1.22 -3.04
C ARG A 105 -12.71 0.25 -3.35
N CYS A 106 -13.17 0.72 -4.50
CA CYS A 106 -13.05 2.12 -4.89
C CYS A 106 -14.10 2.97 -4.17
N GLU A 107 -13.66 3.92 -3.35
CA GLU A 107 -14.51 4.85 -2.58
C GLU A 107 -14.81 6.15 -3.37
N GLY A 108 -14.06 6.42 -4.43
CA GLY A 108 -14.25 7.59 -5.30
C GLY A 108 -12.97 8.41 -5.51
N LYS A 109 -13.11 9.60 -6.09
CA LYS A 109 -12.00 10.51 -6.35
C LYS A 109 -11.84 11.48 -5.19
N ALA A 110 -10.60 11.68 -4.72
CA ALA A 110 -10.29 12.72 -3.73
C ALA A 110 -10.71 14.09 -4.28
N LYS A 111 -11.54 14.81 -3.53
CA LYS A 111 -11.97 16.19 -3.84
C LYS A 111 -10.92 17.20 -3.40
#